data_AF-A0AAN2BLL5-F1
#
_entry.id   AF-A0AAN2BLL5-F1
#
_cell.length_a   1.000
_cell.length_b   1.000
_cell.length_c   1.000
_cell.angle_alpha   90.00
_cell.angle_beta   90.00
_cell.angle_gamma   90.00
#
_symmetry.space_group_name_H-M   'P 1'
#
loop_
_entity.id
_entity.type
_entity.pdbx_description
1 polymer ?
#
loop_
_entity_poly.entity_id
_entity_poly.type
_entity_poly.pdbx_seq_one_letter_code
_entity_poly.pdbx_strand_id
1 'polypeptide(L)'
;MFESTLQSVLFIVGVVIILALVAVAGFLHWQLHLRKKRDALLLAEQEAKISKNREDAINSLRIIGKSYMAEQVELGEASIRVSNLMDYLSLTESQRAPYRVFDEVNAKIKHIPILQAWKDLPAKEKRAHLKAIYRAENEYKDFARDAAKSLASFEIVEATFYSA
;
A
#
# COMPACT_ATOMS: atom_id res chain seq x y z
N MET A 1 -56.48 9.55 52.89
CA MET A 1 -56.52 8.33 52.04
C MET A 1 -56.06 8.60 50.61
N PHE A 2 -56.49 9.70 49.97
CA PHE A 2 -56.06 10.07 48.60
C PHE A 2 -54.56 10.46 48.48
N GLU A 3 -53.99 11.13 49.48
CA GLU A 3 -52.56 11.50 49.47
C GLU A 3 -51.61 10.28 49.44
N SER A 4 -51.92 9.25 50.22
CA SER A 4 -51.10 8.03 50.30
C SER A 4 -51.15 7.19 49.01
N THR A 5 -52.28 7.21 48.29
CA THR A 5 -52.41 6.50 47.00
C THR A 5 -51.63 7.21 45.89
N LEU A 6 -51.65 8.55 45.89
CA LEU A 6 -50.89 9.35 44.92
C LEU A 6 -49.37 9.17 45.10
N GLN A 7 -48.88 9.18 46.34
CA GLN A 7 -47.46 8.93 46.65
C GLN A 7 -47.01 7.54 46.20
N SER A 8 -47.84 6.51 46.42
CA SER A 8 -47.55 5.13 46.01
C SER A 8 -47.47 4.99 44.48
N VAL A 9 -48.38 5.63 43.74
CA VAL A 9 -48.37 5.62 42.27
C VAL A 9 -47.12 6.31 41.73
N LEU A 10 -46.76 7.48 42.26
CA LEU A 10 -45.57 8.20 41.83
C LEU A 10 -44.28 7.39 42.09
N PHE A 11 -44.23 6.69 43.23
CA PHE A 11 -43.11 5.79 43.55
C PHE A 11 -43.00 4.65 42.54
N ILE A 12 -44.10 3.98 42.21
CA ILE A 12 -44.12 2.88 41.22
C ILE A 12 -43.68 3.39 39.84
N VAL A 13 -44.20 4.54 39.41
CA VAL A 13 -43.79 5.17 38.14
C VAL A 13 -42.31 5.49 38.13
N GLY A 14 -41.79 6.05 39.23
CA GLY A 14 -40.35 6.31 39.39
C GLY A 14 -39.50 5.06 39.27
N VAL A 15 -39.91 3.96 39.92
CA VAL A 15 -39.22 2.66 39.82
C VAL A 15 -39.25 2.12 38.40
N VAL A 16 -40.40 2.18 37.71
CA VAL A 16 -40.51 1.74 36.31
C VAL A 16 -39.60 2.53 35.39
N ILE A 17 -39.54 3.86 35.56
CA ILE A 17 -38.64 4.72 34.79
C ILE A 17 -37.18 4.34 35.05
N ILE A 18 -36.79 4.14 36.31
CA ILE A 18 -35.41 3.74 36.66
C ILE A 18 -35.07 2.39 36.02
N LEU A 19 -35.96 1.40 36.08
CA LEU A 19 -35.75 0.09 35.46
C LEU A 19 -35.62 0.19 33.93
N ALA A 20 -36.45 1.00 33.28
CA ALA A 20 -36.35 1.25 31.84
C ALA A 20 -35.01 1.90 31.46
N LEU A 21 -34.56 2.89 32.24
CA LEU A 21 -33.28 3.56 32.03
C LEU A 21 -32.10 2.60 32.21
N VAL A 22 -32.12 1.74 33.24
CA VAL A 22 -31.09 0.72 33.46
C VAL A 22 -31.04 -0.28 32.31
N ALA A 23 -32.20 -0.73 31.82
CA ALA A 23 -32.27 -1.64 30.68
C ALA A 23 -31.68 -1.02 29.41
N VAL A 24 -32.03 0.24 29.10
CA VAL A 24 -31.48 0.98 27.96
C VAL A 24 -29.98 1.20 28.11
N ALA A 25 -29.51 1.63 29.28
CA ALA A 25 -28.09 1.82 29.54
C ALA A 25 -27.29 0.53 29.39
N GLY A 26 -27.81 -0.60 29.91
CA GLY A 26 -27.21 -1.92 29.74
C GLY A 26 -27.15 -2.36 28.28
N PHE A 27 -28.24 -2.17 27.54
CA PHE A 27 -28.30 -2.48 26.11
C PHE A 27 -27.29 -1.64 25.29
N LEU A 28 -27.23 -0.33 25.54
CA LEU A 28 -26.29 0.57 24.87
C LEU A 28 -24.83 0.22 25.21
N HIS A 29 -24.54 -0.12 26.47
CA HIS A 29 -23.20 -0.53 26.89
C HIS A 29 -22.77 -1.83 26.21
N TRP A 30 -23.65 -2.82 26.15
CA TRP A 30 -23.40 -4.07 25.42
C TRP A 30 -23.14 -3.80 23.93
N GLN A 31 -23.97 -2.98 23.30
CA GLN A 31 -23.83 -2.65 21.88
C GLN A 31 -22.50 -1.91 21.60
N LEU A 32 -22.12 -0.98 22.47
CA LEU A 32 -20.85 -0.27 22.37
C LEU A 32 -19.66 -1.22 22.54
N HIS A 33 -19.73 -2.16 23.48
CA HIS A 33 -18.68 -3.17 23.68
C HIS A 33 -18.47 -4.04 22.44
N LEU A 34 -19.57 -4.52 21.82
CA LEU A 34 -19.50 -5.28 20.56
C LEU A 34 -18.90 -4.46 19.41
N ARG A 35 -19.30 -3.18 19.27
CA ARG A 35 -18.75 -2.28 18.24
C ARG A 35 -17.25 -2.09 18.42
N LYS A 36 -16.79 -1.78 19.63
CA LYS A 36 -15.36 -1.61 19.95
C LYS A 36 -14.54 -2.86 19.61
N LYS A 37 -15.06 -4.05 19.94
CA LYS A 37 -14.38 -5.31 19.59
C LYS A 37 -14.26 -5.50 18.07
N ARG A 38 -15.33 -5.22 17.33
CA ARG A 38 -15.31 -5.31 15.86
C ARG A 38 -14.35 -4.28 15.25
N ASP A 39 -14.41 -3.04 15.71
CA ASP A 39 -13.57 -1.97 15.16
C ASP A 39 -12.08 -2.24 15.47
N ALA A 40 -11.75 -2.78 16.64
CA ALA A 40 -10.40 -3.23 16.96
C ALA A 40 -9.92 -4.37 16.04
N LEU A 41 -10.78 -5.34 15.73
CA LEU A 41 -10.46 -6.40 14.77
C LEU A 41 -10.24 -5.84 13.36
N LEU A 42 -11.10 -4.92 12.91
CA LEU A 42 -10.95 -4.28 11.60
C LEU A 42 -9.65 -3.47 11.50
N LEU A 43 -9.28 -2.75 12.56
CA LEU A 43 -8.01 -2.03 12.62
C LEU A 43 -6.82 -3.00 12.54
N ALA A 44 -6.84 -4.08 13.32
CA ALA A 44 -5.79 -5.10 13.28
C ALA A 44 -5.68 -5.77 11.90
N GLU A 45 -6.80 -6.06 11.24
CA GLU A 45 -6.82 -6.60 9.86
C GLU A 45 -6.27 -5.58 8.85
N GLN A 46 -6.61 -4.30 9.00
CA GLN A 46 -6.08 -3.24 8.14
C GLN A 46 -4.57 -3.09 8.31
N GLU A 47 -4.07 -3.05 9.54
CA GLU A 47 -2.64 -2.98 9.84
C GLU A 47 -1.89 -4.20 9.28
N ALA A 48 -2.43 -5.41 9.50
CA ALA A 48 -1.86 -6.64 8.96
C ALA A 48 -1.83 -6.62 7.42
N LYS A 49 -2.87 -6.10 6.77
CA LYS A 49 -2.94 -5.96 5.32
C LYS A 49 -1.92 -4.94 4.79
N ILE A 50 -1.77 -3.80 5.47
CA ILE A 50 -0.77 -2.79 5.09
C ILE A 50 0.64 -3.38 5.19
N SER A 51 0.94 -4.05 6.32
CA SER A 51 2.24 -4.71 6.53
C SER A 51 2.53 -5.75 5.45
N LYS A 52 1.56 -6.63 5.18
CA LYS A 52 1.67 -7.65 4.13
C LYS A 52 1.89 -7.04 2.76
N ASN A 53 1.12 -6.02 2.38
CA ASN A 53 1.28 -5.38 1.08
C ASN A 53 2.67 -4.73 0.92
N ARG A 54 3.22 -4.16 2.00
CA ARG A 54 4.59 -3.63 2.01
C ARG A 54 5.62 -4.74 1.81
N GLU A 55 5.46 -5.87 2.49
CA GLU A 55 6.32 -7.05 2.33
C GLU A 55 6.23 -7.62 0.91
N ASP A 56 5.03 -7.75 0.35
CA ASP A 56 4.79 -8.21 -1.01
C ASP A 56 5.47 -7.29 -2.05
N ALA A 57 5.45 -5.98 -1.84
CA ALA A 57 6.15 -5.01 -2.68
C ALA A 57 7.68 -5.17 -2.61
N ILE A 58 8.24 -5.38 -1.42
CA ILE A 58 9.68 -5.67 -1.22
C ILE A 58 10.05 -6.98 -1.93
N ASN A 59 9.26 -8.03 -1.77
CA ASN A 59 9.48 -9.31 -2.44
C ASN A 59 9.37 -9.17 -3.97
N SER A 60 8.45 -8.35 -4.47
CA SER A 60 8.34 -8.05 -5.90
C SER A 60 9.59 -7.38 -6.45
N LEU A 61 10.17 -6.41 -5.73
CA LEU A 61 11.46 -5.79 -6.13
C LEU A 61 12.56 -6.84 -6.24
N ARG A 62 12.68 -7.75 -5.26
CA ARG A 62 13.67 -8.83 -5.28
C ARG A 62 13.48 -9.77 -6.46
N ILE A 63 12.23 -10.14 -6.77
CA ILE A 63 11.90 -10.99 -7.92
C ILE A 63 12.28 -10.29 -9.22
N ILE A 64 11.95 -9.00 -9.38
CA ILE A 64 12.29 -8.24 -10.58
C ILE A 64 13.82 -8.19 -10.79
N GLY A 65 14.58 -7.92 -9.72
CA GLY A 65 16.05 -7.95 -9.78
C GLY A 65 16.59 -9.29 -10.29
N LYS A 66 16.09 -10.40 -9.72
CA LYS A 66 16.47 -11.76 -10.14
C LYS A 66 16.06 -12.07 -11.58
N SER A 67 14.83 -11.73 -11.97
CA SER A 67 14.33 -11.97 -13.32
C SER A 67 15.07 -11.15 -14.37
N TYR A 68 15.43 -9.90 -14.07
CA TYR A 68 16.23 -9.08 -14.98
C TYR A 68 17.64 -9.66 -15.16
N MET A 69 18.29 -10.08 -14.06
CA MET A 69 19.59 -10.75 -14.13
C MET A 69 19.55 -12.07 -14.92
N ALA A 70 18.42 -12.79 -14.82
CA ALA A 70 18.16 -14.01 -15.58
C ALA A 70 17.66 -13.77 -17.01
N GLU A 71 17.65 -12.52 -17.48
CA GLU A 71 17.21 -12.11 -18.82
C GLU A 71 15.76 -12.51 -19.15
N GLN A 72 14.92 -12.67 -18.12
CA GLN A 72 13.49 -13.01 -18.26
C GLN A 72 12.61 -11.78 -18.49
N VAL A 73 13.15 -10.58 -18.25
CA VAL A 73 12.47 -9.30 -18.44
C VAL A 73 13.44 -8.28 -19.00
N GLU A 74 12.98 -7.43 -19.91
CA GLU A 74 13.76 -6.35 -20.50
C GLU A 74 13.97 -5.20 -19.49
N LEU A 75 14.99 -4.38 -19.72
CA LEU A 75 15.34 -3.30 -18.80
C LEU A 75 14.22 -2.27 -18.68
N GLY A 76 13.54 -1.93 -19.78
CA GLY A 76 12.44 -0.97 -19.77
C GLY A 76 11.28 -1.43 -18.88
N GLU A 77 10.84 -2.68 -19.04
CA GLU A 77 9.76 -3.25 -18.22
C GLU A 77 10.17 -3.37 -16.75
N ALA A 78 11.39 -3.83 -16.46
CA ALA A 78 11.92 -3.87 -15.11
C ALA A 78 11.94 -2.45 -14.49
N SER A 79 12.39 -1.46 -15.25
CA SER A 79 12.51 -0.07 -14.82
C SER A 79 11.17 0.54 -14.42
N ILE A 80 10.13 0.36 -15.24
CA ILE A 80 8.78 0.84 -14.94
C ILE A 80 8.27 0.22 -13.63
N ARG A 81 8.40 -1.10 -13.47
CA ARG A 81 7.92 -1.81 -12.27
C ARG A 81 8.69 -1.39 -11.02
N VAL A 82 10.01 -1.27 -11.10
CA VAL A 82 10.86 -0.88 -9.98
C VAL A 82 10.52 0.54 -9.52
N SER A 83 10.48 1.53 -10.42
CA SER A 83 10.12 2.91 -10.06
C SER A 83 8.76 2.98 -9.36
N ASN A 84 7.74 2.31 -9.90
CA ASN A 84 6.38 2.33 -9.32
C ASN A 84 6.34 1.68 -7.93
N LEU A 85 7.09 0.58 -7.71
CA LEU A 85 7.17 -0.08 -6.41
C LEU A 85 7.94 0.76 -5.40
N MET A 86 8.99 1.48 -5.83
CA MET A 86 9.71 2.40 -4.95
C MET A 86 8.86 3.61 -4.56
N ASP A 87 8.01 4.11 -5.48
CA ASP A 87 6.98 5.12 -5.21
C ASP A 87 5.94 4.62 -4.22
N TYR A 88 5.44 3.40 -4.44
CA TYR A 88 4.49 2.76 -3.53
C TYR A 88 5.06 2.61 -2.12
N LEU A 89 6.33 2.23 -1.99
CA LEU A 89 7.04 2.11 -0.71
C LEU A 89 7.45 3.46 -0.11
N SER A 90 7.24 4.57 -0.81
CA SER A 90 7.62 5.92 -0.39
C SER A 90 9.10 6.03 0.01
N LEU A 91 9.99 5.33 -0.74
CA LEU A 91 11.41 5.33 -0.43
C LEU A 91 12.02 6.73 -0.58
N THR A 92 12.86 7.09 0.38
CA THR A 92 13.64 8.34 0.37
C THR A 92 14.67 8.35 -0.78
N GLU A 93 15.17 9.54 -1.15
CA GLU A 93 16.17 9.67 -2.21
C GLU A 93 17.46 8.86 -1.92
N SER A 94 17.90 8.80 -0.66
CA SER A 94 19.07 8.02 -0.26
C SER A 94 18.84 6.51 -0.42
N GLN A 95 17.65 6.01 -0.10
CA GLN A 95 17.28 4.61 -0.28
C GLN A 95 17.14 4.24 -1.77
N ARG A 96 16.74 5.19 -2.62
CA ARG A 96 16.62 5.00 -4.07
C ARG A 96 17.91 5.16 -4.84
N ALA A 97 18.88 5.90 -4.30
CA ALA A 97 20.12 6.23 -5.00
C ALA A 97 20.83 5.02 -5.68
N PRO A 98 20.93 3.83 -5.05
CA PRO A 98 21.55 2.65 -5.68
C PRO A 98 20.79 2.12 -6.91
N TYR A 99 19.53 2.51 -7.08
CA TYR A 99 18.61 2.00 -8.08
C TYR A 99 18.19 3.05 -9.12
N ARG A 100 18.81 4.23 -9.08
CA ARG A 100 18.47 5.38 -9.93
C ARG A 100 18.45 5.06 -11.43
N VAL A 101 19.26 4.09 -11.87
CA VAL A 101 19.26 3.63 -13.26
C VAL A 101 17.88 3.20 -13.78
N PHE A 102 17.06 2.57 -12.92
CA PHE A 102 15.69 2.19 -13.27
C PHE A 102 14.80 3.44 -13.43
N ASP A 103 14.95 4.44 -12.56
CA ASP A 103 14.22 5.70 -12.67
C ASP A 103 14.61 6.48 -13.94
N GLU A 104 15.88 6.49 -14.32
CA GLU A 104 16.36 7.15 -15.54
C GLU A 104 15.79 6.49 -16.80
N VAL A 105 15.83 5.15 -16.88
CA VAL A 105 15.24 4.42 -18.02
C VAL A 105 13.74 4.64 -18.08
N ASN A 106 13.04 4.50 -16.94
CA ASN A 106 11.61 4.74 -16.86
C ASN A 106 11.24 6.17 -17.30
N ALA A 107 11.97 7.19 -16.84
CA ALA A 107 11.75 8.57 -17.25
C ALA A 107 11.85 8.76 -18.77
N LYS A 108 12.77 8.04 -19.44
CA LYS A 108 12.94 8.06 -20.90
C LYS A 108 11.83 7.34 -21.65
N ILE A 109 11.18 6.32 -21.08
CA ILE A 109 10.20 5.49 -21.83
C ILE A 109 8.75 5.62 -21.34
N LYS A 110 8.49 6.21 -20.17
CA LYS A 110 7.13 6.30 -19.57
C LYS A 110 6.09 7.02 -20.43
N HIS A 111 6.53 7.88 -21.34
CA HIS A 111 5.66 8.63 -22.24
C HIS A 111 5.20 7.81 -23.45
N ILE A 112 5.79 6.63 -23.66
CA ILE A 112 5.48 5.77 -24.79
C ILE A 112 4.09 5.15 -24.56
N PRO A 113 3.17 5.22 -25.53
CA PRO A 113 1.83 4.67 -25.39
C PRO A 113 1.86 3.17 -25.10
N ILE A 114 0.92 2.70 -24.28
CA ILE A 114 0.74 1.29 -23.93
C ILE A 114 -0.67 0.81 -24.33
N LEU A 115 -0.90 -0.51 -24.26
CA LEU A 115 -2.21 -1.13 -24.45
C LEU A 115 -2.89 -0.70 -25.76
N GLN A 116 -4.11 -0.15 -25.69
CA GLN A 116 -4.88 0.22 -26.87
C GLN A 116 -4.24 1.38 -27.63
N ALA A 117 -3.74 2.39 -26.90
CA ALA A 117 -3.05 3.52 -27.52
C ALA A 117 -1.82 3.06 -28.33
N TRP A 118 -1.09 2.04 -27.85
CA TRP A 118 -0.03 1.41 -28.64
C TRP A 118 -0.56 0.72 -29.90
N LYS A 119 -1.66 -0.04 -29.80
CA LYS A 119 -2.25 -0.75 -30.95
C LYS A 119 -2.67 0.21 -32.06
N ASP A 120 -3.19 1.36 -31.69
CA ASP A 120 -3.70 2.38 -32.62
C ASP A 120 -2.59 3.17 -33.33
N LEU A 121 -1.32 3.06 -32.88
CA LEU A 121 -0.22 3.75 -33.52
C LEU A 121 0.08 3.22 -34.93
N PRO A 122 0.37 4.12 -35.90
CA PRO A 122 0.94 3.76 -37.19
C PRO A 122 2.26 2.99 -37.04
N ALA A 123 2.55 2.10 -38.00
CA ALA A 123 3.77 1.28 -37.97
C ALA A 123 5.08 2.11 -37.90
N LYS A 124 5.09 3.30 -38.52
CA LYS A 124 6.24 4.22 -38.47
C LYS A 124 6.51 4.74 -37.05
N GLU A 125 5.47 5.10 -36.32
CA GLU A 125 5.56 5.60 -34.95
C GLU A 125 5.96 4.49 -33.98
N LYS A 126 5.36 3.29 -34.12
CA LYS A 126 5.78 2.09 -33.35
C LYS A 126 7.28 1.83 -33.51
N ARG A 127 7.81 1.88 -34.74
CA ARG A 127 9.25 1.70 -35.00
C ARG A 127 10.10 2.79 -34.34
N ALA A 128 9.64 4.04 -34.33
CA ALA A 128 10.35 5.13 -33.68
C ALA A 128 10.41 4.91 -32.15
N HIS A 129 9.31 4.51 -31.54
CA HIS A 129 9.26 4.18 -30.10
C HIS A 129 10.14 2.98 -29.75
N LEU A 130 10.08 1.88 -30.52
CA LEU A 130 10.96 0.72 -30.30
C LEU A 130 12.44 1.10 -30.37
N LYS A 131 12.81 1.98 -31.31
CA LYS A 131 14.17 2.51 -31.40
C LYS A 131 14.55 3.35 -30.19
N ALA A 132 13.62 4.14 -29.65
CA ALA A 132 13.84 4.93 -28.44
C ALA A 132 14.02 4.05 -27.20
N ILE A 133 13.17 3.02 -27.04
CA ILE A 133 13.28 2.01 -25.98
C ILE A 133 14.65 1.33 -26.08
N TYR A 134 14.97 0.75 -27.24
CA TYR A 134 16.23 0.05 -27.45
C TYR A 134 17.46 0.93 -27.15
N ARG A 135 17.42 2.21 -27.54
CA ARG A 135 18.50 3.16 -27.24
C ARG A 135 18.63 3.37 -25.73
N ALA A 136 17.52 3.63 -25.04
CA ALA A 136 17.53 3.83 -23.59
C ALA A 136 18.04 2.56 -22.89
N GLU A 137 17.57 1.38 -23.27
CA GLU A 137 18.00 0.13 -22.63
C GLU A 137 19.49 -0.13 -22.81
N ASN A 138 20.02 0.04 -24.02
CA ASN A 138 21.45 -0.16 -24.27
C ASN A 138 22.34 0.86 -23.54
N GLU A 139 21.89 2.10 -23.39
CA GLU A 139 22.64 3.16 -22.70
C GLU A 139 22.89 2.82 -21.22
N TYR A 140 21.95 2.11 -20.58
CA TYR A 140 21.97 1.86 -19.14
C TYR A 140 22.18 0.40 -18.74
N LYS A 141 22.26 -0.52 -19.70
CA LYS A 141 22.30 -1.98 -19.47
C LYS A 141 23.37 -2.41 -18.46
N ASP A 142 24.58 -1.88 -18.60
CA ASP A 142 25.71 -2.27 -17.74
C ASP A 142 25.52 -1.79 -16.30
N PHE A 143 25.05 -0.55 -16.11
CA PHE A 143 24.72 -0.01 -14.78
C PHE A 143 23.55 -0.74 -14.13
N ALA A 144 22.55 -1.12 -14.93
CA ALA A 144 21.35 -1.80 -14.46
C ALA A 144 21.66 -3.21 -13.93
N ARG A 145 22.65 -3.91 -14.50
CA ARG A 145 23.07 -5.23 -14.02
C ARG A 145 23.55 -5.19 -12.56
N ASP A 146 24.30 -4.18 -12.17
CA ASP A 146 24.79 -4.06 -10.79
C ASP A 146 23.69 -3.61 -9.83
N ALA A 147 22.86 -2.65 -10.23
CA ALA A 147 21.69 -2.24 -9.45
C ALA A 147 20.73 -3.42 -9.22
N ALA A 148 20.51 -4.27 -10.23
CA ALA A 148 19.65 -5.45 -10.13
C ALA A 148 20.18 -6.51 -9.15
N LYS A 149 21.51 -6.69 -9.05
CA LYS A 149 22.10 -7.57 -8.03
C LYS A 149 21.76 -7.09 -6.62
N SER A 150 21.94 -5.80 -6.36
CA SER A 150 21.56 -5.19 -5.08
C SER A 150 20.06 -5.23 -4.84
N LEU A 151 19.26 -5.19 -5.91
CA LEU A 151 17.79 -5.26 -5.82
C LEU A 151 17.31 -6.68 -5.46
N ALA A 152 17.99 -7.73 -5.93
CA ALA A 152 17.66 -9.13 -5.66
C ALA A 152 17.69 -9.49 -4.15
N SER A 153 18.43 -8.71 -3.36
CA SER A 153 18.51 -8.79 -1.90
C SER A 153 18.02 -7.50 -1.23
N PHE A 154 17.10 -6.76 -1.87
CA PHE A 154 16.60 -5.48 -1.37
C PHE A 154 15.96 -5.62 0.01
N GLU A 155 16.32 -4.72 0.92
CA GLU A 155 15.77 -4.58 2.27
C GLU A 155 15.64 -3.10 2.60
N ILE A 156 14.57 -2.75 3.31
CA ILE A 156 14.42 -1.39 3.85
C ILE A 156 15.14 -1.38 5.19
N VAL A 157 16.30 -0.74 5.24
CA VAL A 157 16.95 -0.41 6.50
C VAL A 157 16.20 0.80 7.09
N GLU A 158 15.37 0.56 8.09
CA GLU A 158 14.81 1.65 8.89
C GLU A 158 15.95 2.25 9.71
N ALA A 159 16.12 3.57 9.64
CA ALA A 159 17.08 4.25 10.50
C ALA A 159 16.63 4.00 11.94
N THR A 160 17.40 3.19 12.67
CA THR A 160 17.18 3.01 14.11
C THR A 160 17.43 4.36 14.76
N PHE A 161 16.35 5.13 15.00
CA PHE A 161 16.39 6.24 15.93
C PHE A 161 16.73 5.62 17.29
N TYR A 162 17.97 5.81 17.72
CA TYR A 162 18.32 5.66 19.13
C TYR A 162 17.38 6.58 19.91
N SER A 163 16.47 5.99 20.67
CA SER A 163 15.78 6.67 21.75
C SER A 163 16.82 6.91 22.83
N ALA A 164 17.29 8.16 22.91
CA ALA A 164 17.95 8.70 24.10
C ALA A 164 16.90 9.19 25.09
#